data_AF-A0AAD2E3L0-F1
#
_entry.id   AF-A0AAD2E3L0-F1
#
_cell.length_a   1.000
_cell.length_b   1.000
_cell.length_c   1.000
_cell.angle_alpha   90.00
_cell.angle_beta   90.00
_cell.angle_gamma   90.00
#
_symmetry.space_group_name_H-M   'P 1'
#
loop_
_entity.id
_entity.type
_entity.pdbx_description
1 polymer ?
#
loop_
_entity_poly.entity_id
_entity_poly.type
_entity_poly.pdbx_seq_one_letter_code
_entity_poly.pdbx_strand_id
1 'polypeptide(L)'
;MPGGEPVWHGKLEGQDLDNLFGFIEAYVVCPRTISRPFLPYRDEKNQTLLFPTGNFVGVYYSEELKYARDIGYQIIPLSGYLFEKKNSSPFESFVSNIFERRQEAKRAGNDAMSYVYKILMNSLYGRFGINPKCTITEICDSDRYNYLIKKSDLILGDKLSEYYYILSYLSNTEHVDDSDWNPPKISAVQLSAAITACARIYMYKYISRPDCYYTDTDSVVLGSPLPEEEISSTVLGKFKLENNIKKGIFLAPKSYSLLTQEDEGIIKHKGHAKSLVDKEWFESQYVDISRTKLTSVESNFNIDWERLNISKKETLVNLGIRIGNKREPVYDNNLWVDTVPLDVTNFGGQENRIRAYEVMRLQELNEKNIEHLAKKDREIAYLKSKLDSLNNEPYQDKANLGKSQSHSAQKADDPKKHTYKHKPKGKKKPG
;
A
#
# COMPACT_ATOMS: atom_id res chain seq x y z
N MET A 1 1.70 -18.15 -6.86
CA MET A 1 2.40 -16.95 -7.39
C MET A 1 2.21 -16.87 -8.91
N PRO A 2 2.41 -15.71 -9.57
CA PRO A 2 2.40 -15.64 -11.03
C PRO A 2 3.54 -16.46 -11.62
N GLY A 3 3.23 -17.32 -12.58
CA GLY A 3 4.20 -18.13 -13.32
C GLY A 3 3.68 -18.53 -14.70
N GLY A 4 4.46 -19.33 -15.42
CA GLY A 4 4.21 -19.61 -16.83
C GLY A 4 4.52 -18.41 -17.73
N GLU A 5 4.15 -18.53 -19.00
CA GLU A 5 4.24 -17.45 -19.98
C GLU A 5 3.05 -16.49 -19.80
N PRO A 6 3.27 -15.16 -19.79
CA PRO A 6 2.20 -14.19 -19.63
C PRO A 6 1.38 -14.01 -20.92
N VAL A 7 0.07 -13.88 -20.78
CA VAL A 7 -0.84 -13.56 -21.90
C VAL A 7 -1.31 -12.12 -21.78
N TRP A 8 -1.18 -11.34 -22.87
CA TRP A 8 -1.67 -9.96 -22.93
C TRP A 8 -3.18 -9.91 -23.20
N HIS A 9 -3.89 -9.11 -22.41
CA HIS A 9 -5.31 -8.80 -22.61
C HIS A 9 -5.49 -7.29 -22.72
N GLY A 10 -5.84 -6.82 -23.92
CA GLY A 10 -6.02 -5.40 -24.20
C GLY A 10 -7.34 -4.80 -23.73
N LYS A 11 -8.35 -5.63 -23.40
CA LYS A 11 -9.71 -5.23 -22.99
C LYS A 11 -10.22 -6.10 -21.84
N LEU A 12 -10.15 -5.57 -20.61
CA LEU A 12 -10.56 -6.25 -19.37
C LEU A 12 -11.80 -5.60 -18.73
N GLU A 13 -12.31 -4.49 -19.27
CA GLU A 13 -13.44 -3.76 -18.69
C GLU A 13 -14.68 -4.66 -18.62
N GLY A 14 -15.38 -4.61 -17.48
CA GLY A 14 -16.55 -5.44 -17.21
C GLY A 14 -16.25 -6.89 -16.82
N GLN A 15 -14.99 -7.35 -16.87
CA GLN A 15 -14.63 -8.66 -16.32
C GLN A 15 -14.64 -8.63 -14.79
N ASP A 16 -15.08 -9.74 -14.19
CA ASP A 16 -14.99 -9.94 -12.75
C ASP A 16 -13.52 -10.07 -12.34
N LEU A 17 -13.11 -9.18 -11.44
CA LEU A 17 -11.75 -9.07 -10.93
C LEU A 17 -11.27 -10.37 -10.26
N ASP A 18 -12.16 -11.14 -9.64
CA ASP A 18 -11.78 -12.39 -8.96
C ASP A 18 -11.27 -13.46 -9.93
N ASN A 19 -11.73 -13.44 -11.19
CA ASN A 19 -11.25 -14.29 -12.28
C ASN A 19 -9.90 -13.83 -12.87
N LEU A 20 -9.45 -12.60 -12.59
CA LEU A 20 -8.20 -12.07 -13.09
C LEU A 20 -7.03 -12.44 -12.16
N PHE A 21 -5.92 -12.90 -12.74
CA PHE A 21 -4.69 -13.21 -12.01
C PHE A 21 -3.46 -12.77 -12.82
N GLY A 22 -2.79 -11.71 -12.37
CA GLY A 22 -1.65 -11.12 -13.10
C GLY A 22 -1.40 -9.66 -12.73
N PHE A 23 -0.86 -8.90 -13.68
CA PHE A 23 -0.54 -7.47 -13.56
C PHE A 23 -1.44 -6.66 -14.48
N ILE A 24 -2.24 -5.78 -13.89
CA ILE A 24 -3.39 -5.14 -14.53
C ILE A 24 -3.23 -3.63 -14.43
N GLU A 25 -3.24 -2.96 -15.58
CA GLU A 25 -3.53 -1.54 -15.68
C GLU A 25 -5.01 -1.35 -15.31
N ALA A 26 -5.25 -0.62 -14.22
CA ALA A 26 -6.60 -0.33 -13.74
C ALA A 26 -6.78 1.16 -13.48
N TYR A 27 -7.96 1.66 -13.82
CA TYR A 27 -8.46 2.91 -13.26
C TYR A 27 -9.01 2.63 -11.86
N VAL A 28 -8.54 3.41 -10.88
CA VAL A 28 -8.89 3.24 -9.47
C VAL A 28 -9.42 4.54 -8.88
N VAL A 29 -10.50 4.42 -8.11
CA VAL A 29 -11.12 5.50 -7.34
C VAL A 29 -10.96 5.16 -5.87
N CYS A 30 -10.10 5.92 -5.19
CA CYS A 30 -9.84 5.84 -3.76
C CYS A 30 -10.72 6.85 -3.01
N PRO A 31 -11.67 6.39 -2.15
CA PRO A 31 -12.50 7.30 -1.37
C PRO A 31 -11.70 8.21 -0.45
N ARG A 32 -12.02 9.52 -0.45
CA ARG A 32 -11.41 10.53 0.44
C ARG A 32 -11.61 10.26 1.94
N THR A 33 -12.51 9.34 2.30
CA THR A 33 -12.71 8.85 3.66
C THR A 33 -11.61 7.91 4.16
N ILE A 34 -10.76 7.38 3.26
CA ILE A 34 -9.65 6.50 3.64
C ILE A 34 -8.44 7.37 4.03
N SER A 35 -8.21 7.52 5.34
CA SER A 35 -7.08 8.31 5.88
C SER A 35 -5.70 7.73 5.53
N ARG A 36 -5.64 6.45 5.17
CA ARG A 36 -4.42 5.69 4.87
C ARG A 36 -4.59 4.88 3.59
N PRO A 37 -4.47 5.48 2.40
CA PRO A 37 -4.65 4.77 1.14
C PRO A 37 -3.69 3.59 0.99
N PHE A 38 -4.18 2.52 0.37
CA PHE A 38 -3.48 1.26 0.19
C PHE A 38 -2.68 1.18 -1.12
N LEU A 39 -3.26 1.63 -2.24
CA LEU A 39 -2.60 1.52 -3.54
C LEU A 39 -1.51 2.60 -3.71
N PRO A 40 -0.27 2.22 -4.07
CA PRO A 40 0.79 3.18 -4.34
C PRO A 40 0.57 3.89 -5.68
N TYR A 41 0.96 5.15 -5.76
CA TYR A 41 0.99 5.96 -6.97
C TYR A 41 2.39 6.55 -7.15
N ARG A 42 2.90 6.52 -8.39
CA ARG A 42 4.17 7.17 -8.75
C ARG A 42 3.88 8.49 -9.45
N ASP A 43 4.19 9.58 -8.77
CA ASP A 43 4.13 10.91 -9.38
C ASP A 43 5.38 11.13 -10.22
N GLU A 44 5.22 11.05 -11.54
CA GLU A 44 6.27 11.30 -12.52
C GLU A 44 6.82 12.73 -12.46
N LYS A 45 6.04 13.73 -12.05
CA LYS A 45 6.49 15.14 -12.02
C LYS A 45 7.51 15.37 -10.91
N ASN A 46 7.25 14.85 -9.72
CA ASN A 46 8.13 14.97 -8.57
C ASN A 46 9.06 13.76 -8.37
N GLN A 47 8.94 12.72 -9.21
CA GLN A 47 9.63 11.43 -9.09
C GLN A 47 9.45 10.78 -7.70
N THR A 48 8.25 10.90 -7.11
CA THR A 48 7.94 10.38 -5.77
C THR A 48 6.94 9.22 -5.79
N LEU A 49 7.10 8.30 -4.83
CA LEU A 49 6.10 7.27 -4.53
C LEU A 49 5.23 7.74 -3.35
N LEU A 50 3.94 7.85 -3.56
CA LEU A 50 2.95 8.32 -2.58
C LEU A 50 1.73 7.37 -2.55
N PHE A 51 0.81 7.57 -1.60
CA PHE A 51 -0.39 6.75 -1.41
C PHE A 51 -1.60 7.71 -1.32
N PRO A 52 -2.27 8.01 -2.46
CA PRO A 52 -3.23 9.11 -2.54
C PRO A 52 -4.69 8.67 -2.45
N THR A 53 -5.56 9.64 -2.21
CA THR A 53 -7.01 9.54 -2.50
C THR A 53 -7.30 10.04 -3.93
N GLY A 54 -8.54 9.90 -4.38
CA GLY A 54 -8.97 10.39 -5.69
C GLY A 54 -8.87 9.34 -6.79
N ASN A 55 -8.60 9.79 -8.02
CA ASN A 55 -8.88 9.07 -9.26
C ASN A 55 -7.61 8.90 -10.08
N PHE A 56 -7.05 7.70 -10.20
CA PHE A 56 -5.81 7.50 -10.95
C PHE A 56 -5.76 6.18 -11.73
N VAL A 57 -4.94 6.14 -12.77
CA VAL A 57 -4.56 4.90 -13.46
C VAL A 57 -3.19 4.43 -12.97
N GLY A 58 -3.03 3.13 -12.79
CA GLY A 58 -1.75 2.50 -12.48
C GLY A 58 -1.76 1.00 -12.76
N VAL A 59 -0.58 0.38 -12.79
CA VAL A 59 -0.41 -1.06 -12.98
C VAL A 59 -0.20 -1.74 -11.63
N TYR A 60 -1.08 -2.67 -11.29
CA TYR A 60 -1.13 -3.32 -9.98
C TYR A 60 -1.18 -4.84 -10.11
N TYR A 61 -0.70 -5.55 -9.09
CA TYR A 61 -0.95 -6.98 -8.99
C TYR A 61 -2.42 -7.23 -8.69
N SER A 62 -3.05 -8.16 -9.40
CA SER A 62 -4.49 -8.49 -9.29
C SER A 62 -5.00 -8.69 -7.86
N GLU A 63 -4.22 -9.31 -6.98
CA GLU A 63 -4.61 -9.53 -5.58
C GLU A 63 -4.60 -8.21 -4.75
N GLU A 64 -3.80 -7.20 -5.13
CA GLU A 64 -3.89 -5.86 -4.54
C GLU A 64 -5.16 -5.14 -4.98
N LEU A 65 -5.58 -5.32 -6.24
CA LEU A 65 -6.83 -4.75 -6.73
C LEU A 65 -8.05 -5.38 -6.04
N LYS A 66 -8.03 -6.71 -5.81
CA LYS A 66 -9.06 -7.41 -5.02
C LYS A 66 -9.12 -6.85 -3.60
N TYR A 67 -7.97 -6.77 -2.93
CA TYR A 67 -7.91 -6.21 -1.59
C TYR A 67 -8.35 -4.74 -1.53
N ALA A 68 -7.98 -3.92 -2.52
CA ALA A 68 -8.40 -2.52 -2.64
C ALA A 68 -9.93 -2.40 -2.80
N ARG A 69 -10.55 -3.22 -3.65
CA ARG A 69 -12.01 -3.33 -3.78
C ARG A 69 -12.65 -3.64 -2.44
N ASP A 70 -12.12 -4.63 -1.72
CA ASP A 70 -12.70 -5.12 -0.47
C ASP A 70 -12.63 -4.06 0.67
N ILE A 71 -11.66 -3.14 0.63
CA ILE A 71 -11.57 -1.98 1.53
C ILE A 71 -12.25 -0.71 0.98
N GLY A 72 -13.02 -0.81 -0.10
CA GLY A 72 -13.93 0.24 -0.59
C GLY A 72 -13.45 1.05 -1.81
N TYR A 73 -12.37 0.67 -2.48
CA TYR A 73 -11.99 1.28 -3.76
C TYR A 73 -12.98 0.86 -4.86
N GLN A 74 -13.23 1.74 -5.84
CA GLN A 74 -13.78 1.30 -7.12
C GLN A 74 -12.62 0.99 -8.07
N ILE A 75 -12.65 -0.17 -8.70
CA ILE A 75 -11.61 -0.64 -9.61
C ILE A 75 -12.26 -0.94 -10.97
N ILE A 76 -11.68 -0.41 -12.04
CA ILE A 76 -12.04 -0.73 -13.42
C ILE A 76 -10.76 -1.27 -14.10
N PRO A 77 -10.63 -2.59 -14.30
CA PRO A 77 -9.49 -3.16 -15.02
C PRO A 77 -9.59 -2.77 -16.51
N LEU A 78 -8.49 -2.30 -17.09
CA LEU A 78 -8.42 -1.82 -18.48
C LEU A 78 -7.68 -2.81 -19.37
N SER A 79 -6.42 -3.07 -19.04
CA SER A 79 -5.53 -3.96 -19.79
C SER A 79 -4.56 -4.68 -18.85
N GLY A 80 -3.85 -5.69 -19.32
CA GLY A 80 -2.83 -6.33 -18.48
C GLY A 80 -2.28 -7.65 -19.00
N TYR A 81 -1.27 -8.14 -18.27
CA TYR A 81 -0.71 -9.47 -18.46
C TYR A 81 -1.25 -10.43 -17.42
N LEU A 82 -1.97 -11.46 -17.87
CA LEU A 82 -2.45 -12.55 -17.03
C LEU A 82 -1.44 -13.70 -17.00
N PHE A 83 -1.36 -14.39 -15.87
CA PHE A 83 -0.38 -15.42 -15.57
C PHE A 83 -1.05 -16.69 -15.06
N GLU A 84 -0.36 -17.84 -15.16
CA GLU A 84 -0.79 -19.05 -14.48
C GLU A 84 -0.62 -18.90 -12.96
N LYS A 85 -1.67 -19.23 -12.20
CA LYS A 85 -1.60 -19.28 -10.73
C LYS A 85 -0.94 -20.59 -10.29
N LYS A 86 0.38 -20.54 -10.03
CA LYS A 86 1.11 -21.68 -9.46
C LYS A 86 0.65 -21.93 -8.02
N ASN A 87 0.19 -23.17 -7.76
CA ASN A 87 -0.39 -23.62 -6.49
C ASN A 87 0.64 -23.74 -5.36
N SER A 88 1.90 -24.07 -5.68
CA SER A 88 3.01 -24.17 -4.73
C SER A 88 4.00 -23.01 -4.93
N SER A 89 4.77 -22.71 -3.88
CA SER A 89 5.85 -21.73 -3.95
C SER A 89 7.17 -22.43 -4.26
N PRO A 90 7.87 -22.13 -5.38
CA PRO A 90 9.24 -22.63 -5.62
C PRO A 90 10.25 -22.19 -4.55
N PHE A 91 9.91 -21.24 -3.68
CA PHE A 91 10.80 -20.72 -2.63
C PHE A 91 10.58 -21.35 -1.26
N GLU A 92 9.57 -22.20 -1.08
CA GLU A 92 9.19 -22.74 0.24
C GLU A 92 10.33 -23.53 0.91
N SER A 93 10.92 -24.48 0.19
CA SER A 93 12.08 -25.26 0.67
C SER A 93 13.31 -24.38 0.94
N PHE A 94 13.60 -23.43 0.05
CA PHE A 94 14.71 -22.49 0.21
C PHE A 94 14.55 -21.62 1.47
N VAL A 95 13.39 -20.97 1.63
CA VAL A 95 13.12 -20.08 2.77
C VAL A 95 13.14 -20.87 4.07
N SER A 96 12.53 -22.05 4.11
CA SER A 96 12.50 -22.90 5.31
C SER A 96 13.91 -23.34 5.73
N ASN A 97 14.73 -23.83 4.79
CA ASN A 97 16.10 -24.28 5.10
C ASN A 97 17.01 -23.12 5.54
N ILE A 98 16.98 -21.98 4.84
CA ILE A 98 17.80 -20.81 5.20
C ILE A 98 17.34 -20.21 6.54
N PHE A 99 16.03 -20.23 6.84
CA PHE A 99 15.50 -19.79 8.12
C PHE A 99 15.94 -20.71 9.27
N GLU A 100 15.86 -22.03 9.10
CA GLU A 100 16.31 -23.01 10.09
C GLU A 100 17.79 -22.83 10.44
N ARG A 101 18.66 -22.78 9.41
CA ARG A 101 20.12 -22.56 9.57
C ARG A 101 20.45 -21.21 10.22
N ARG A 102 19.63 -20.17 9.98
CA ARG A 102 19.74 -18.89 10.69
C ARG A 102 19.40 -19.02 12.17
N GLN A 103 18.38 -19.81 12.53
CA GLN A 103 17.98 -20.05 13.91
C GLN A 103 18.98 -20.96 14.64
N GLU A 104 19.66 -21.89 13.95
CA GLU A 104 20.82 -22.62 14.47
C GLU A 104 22.01 -21.69 14.73
N ALA A 105 22.39 -20.86 13.75
CA ALA A 105 23.49 -19.92 13.90
C ALA A 105 23.31 -18.98 15.09
N LYS A 106 22.09 -18.45 15.31
CA LYS A 106 21.75 -17.69 16.53
C LYS A 106 21.92 -18.50 17.81
N ARG A 107 21.42 -19.74 17.85
CA ARG A 107 21.55 -20.64 19.02
C ARG A 107 23.01 -20.95 19.35
N ALA A 108 23.88 -20.97 18.34
CA ALA A 108 25.32 -21.14 18.48
C ALA A 108 26.11 -19.83 18.75
N GLY A 109 25.44 -18.67 18.90
CA GLY A 109 26.10 -17.37 19.07
C GLY A 109 26.87 -16.87 17.84
N ASN A 110 26.64 -17.46 16.66
CA ASN A 110 27.33 -17.10 15.42
C ASN A 110 26.57 -15.99 14.67
N ASP A 111 26.74 -14.76 15.14
CA ASP A 111 26.09 -13.59 14.57
C ASP A 111 26.48 -13.33 13.10
N ALA A 112 27.72 -13.63 12.72
CA ALA A 112 28.18 -13.51 11.34
C ALA A 112 27.37 -14.41 10.39
N MET A 113 27.20 -15.69 10.72
CA MET A 113 26.38 -16.61 9.90
C MET A 113 24.89 -16.28 9.98
N SER A 114 24.38 -15.89 11.15
CA SER A 114 23.00 -15.39 11.31
C SER A 114 22.72 -14.18 10.40
N TYR A 115 23.70 -13.29 10.22
CA TYR A 115 23.64 -12.16 9.29
C TYR A 115 23.71 -12.62 7.83
N VAL A 116 24.65 -13.50 7.47
CA VAL A 116 24.75 -14.06 6.10
C VAL A 116 23.44 -14.72 5.67
N TYR A 117 22.84 -15.58 6.50
CA TYR A 117 21.55 -16.21 6.20
C TYR A 117 20.41 -15.19 6.09
N LYS A 118 20.39 -14.14 6.93
CA LYS A 118 19.42 -13.03 6.82
C LYS A 118 19.53 -12.33 5.45
N ILE A 119 20.75 -12.01 5.02
CA ILE A 119 20.99 -11.31 3.75
C ILE A 119 20.61 -12.22 2.58
N LEU A 120 21.03 -13.49 2.55
CA LEU A 120 20.65 -14.43 1.48
C LEU A 120 19.13 -14.55 1.31
N MET A 121 18.39 -14.65 2.42
CA MET A 121 16.93 -14.74 2.41
C MET A 121 16.27 -13.46 1.88
N ASN A 122 16.77 -12.29 2.29
CA ASN A 122 16.23 -10.99 1.88
C ASN A 122 16.64 -10.60 0.45
N SER A 123 17.81 -11.01 -0.03
CA SER A 123 18.32 -10.64 -1.37
C SER A 123 17.66 -11.40 -2.51
N LEU A 124 17.04 -12.56 -2.26
CA LEU A 124 16.45 -13.41 -3.31
C LEU A 124 15.36 -12.67 -4.12
N TYR A 125 14.37 -12.06 -3.46
CA TYR A 125 13.29 -11.35 -4.19
C TYR A 125 13.80 -10.10 -4.90
N GLY A 126 14.85 -9.45 -4.36
CA GLY A 126 15.53 -8.33 -5.00
C GLY A 126 16.24 -8.74 -6.30
N ARG A 127 16.78 -9.97 -6.36
CA ARG A 127 17.42 -10.51 -7.57
C ARG A 127 16.44 -10.61 -8.75
N PHE A 128 15.19 -10.98 -8.49
CA PHE A 128 14.14 -11.03 -9.52
C PHE A 128 13.68 -9.65 -9.98
N GLY A 129 13.92 -8.59 -9.18
CA GLY A 129 13.56 -7.21 -9.48
C GLY A 129 14.72 -6.35 -10.00
N ILE A 130 15.79 -6.95 -10.51
CA ILE A 130 16.91 -6.20 -11.10
C ILE A 130 16.43 -5.48 -12.35
N ASN A 131 16.64 -4.14 -12.37
CA ASN A 131 16.39 -3.31 -13.54
C ASN A 131 17.27 -3.80 -14.72
N PRO A 132 16.70 -4.12 -15.90
CA PRO A 132 17.52 -4.48 -17.05
C PRO A 132 18.45 -3.35 -17.47
N LYS A 133 18.01 -2.09 -17.35
CA LYS A 133 18.83 -0.90 -17.60
C LYS A 133 19.86 -0.74 -16.48
N CYS A 134 21.13 -0.86 -16.83
CA CYS A 134 22.24 -0.78 -15.88
C CYS A 134 23.41 0.04 -16.45
N THR A 135 24.25 0.56 -15.56
CA THR A 135 25.55 1.11 -15.92
C THR A 135 26.57 -0.03 -15.95
N ILE A 136 27.22 -0.23 -17.08
CA ILE A 136 28.38 -1.10 -17.22
C ILE A 136 29.62 -0.21 -17.12
N THR A 137 30.55 -0.57 -16.24
CA THR A 137 31.89 0.01 -16.18
C THR A 137 32.88 -1.08 -16.57
N GLU A 138 33.67 -0.86 -17.61
CA GLU A 138 34.69 -1.80 -18.07
C GLU A 138 36.03 -1.10 -18.34
N ILE A 139 37.12 -1.87 -18.20
CA ILE A 139 38.46 -1.48 -18.62
C ILE A 139 38.73 -2.18 -19.95
N CYS A 140 39.09 -1.43 -20.98
CA CYS A 140 39.29 -1.98 -22.33
C CYS A 140 40.47 -1.34 -23.07
N ASP A 141 40.82 -1.92 -24.22
CA ASP A 141 41.78 -1.37 -25.17
C ASP A 141 41.23 -0.19 -25.99
N SER A 142 42.08 0.40 -26.84
CA SER A 142 41.75 1.52 -27.73
C SER A 142 40.64 1.20 -28.74
N ASP A 143 40.55 -0.04 -29.21
CA ASP A 143 39.66 -0.39 -30.32
C ASP A 143 38.23 -0.59 -29.80
N ARG A 144 38.12 -1.26 -28.64
CA ARG A 144 36.88 -1.36 -27.86
C ARG A 144 36.40 0.02 -27.37
N TYR A 145 37.30 0.90 -26.94
CA TYR A 145 36.98 2.28 -26.59
C TYR A 145 36.43 3.07 -27.80
N ASN A 146 37.14 3.03 -28.93
CA ASN A 146 36.74 3.70 -30.18
C ASN A 146 35.44 3.14 -30.79
N TYR A 147 35.07 1.90 -30.47
CA TYR A 147 33.77 1.33 -30.79
C TYR A 147 32.66 1.89 -29.88
N LEU A 148 32.90 1.93 -28.56
CA LEU A 148 31.87 2.31 -27.57
C LEU A 148 31.57 3.82 -27.54
N ILE A 149 32.56 4.69 -27.75
CA ILE A 149 32.36 6.14 -27.83
C ILE A 149 31.46 6.58 -29.01
N LYS A 150 31.25 5.69 -29.98
CA LYS A 150 30.31 5.92 -31.10
C LYS A 150 28.86 5.57 -30.75
N LYS A 151 28.59 4.91 -29.61
CA LYS A 151 27.24 4.69 -29.09
C LYS A 151 26.82 5.87 -28.21
N SER A 152 25.55 6.28 -28.29
CA SER A 152 24.98 7.44 -27.58
C SER A 152 24.94 7.33 -26.05
N ASP A 153 25.15 6.11 -25.53
CA ASP A 153 24.86 5.75 -24.15
C ASP A 153 26.09 5.85 -23.22
N LEU A 154 27.19 6.48 -23.69
CA LEU A 154 28.40 6.73 -22.91
C LEU A 154 28.15 7.77 -21.80
N ILE A 155 28.57 7.44 -20.57
CA ILE A 155 28.53 8.34 -19.40
C ILE A 155 29.91 8.98 -19.18
N LEU A 156 30.97 8.17 -19.27
CA LEU A 156 32.35 8.56 -18.97
C LEU A 156 33.31 7.67 -19.77
N GLY A 157 34.44 8.21 -20.20
CA GLY A 157 35.47 7.49 -20.94
C GLY A 157 36.82 8.16 -20.79
N ASP A 158 37.67 7.60 -19.94
CA ASP A 158 38.95 8.17 -19.54
C ASP A 158 40.12 7.22 -19.85
N LYS A 159 41.27 7.79 -20.21
CA LYS A 159 42.50 7.03 -20.49
C LYS A 159 43.22 6.70 -19.18
N LEU A 160 43.31 5.41 -18.84
CA LEU A 160 44.05 4.93 -17.66
C LEU A 160 45.56 4.79 -17.92
N SER A 161 45.94 4.36 -19.13
CA SER A 161 47.34 4.17 -19.53
C SER A 161 47.48 4.29 -21.04
N GLU A 162 48.69 4.10 -21.59
CA GLU A 162 48.90 4.10 -23.04
C GLU A 162 48.01 3.11 -23.80
N TYR A 163 47.67 1.98 -23.17
CA TYR A 163 46.93 0.87 -23.77
C TYR A 163 45.49 0.73 -23.27
N TYR A 164 45.18 1.21 -22.07
CA TYR A 164 43.90 0.96 -21.40
C TYR A 164 43.08 2.22 -21.15
N TYR A 165 41.78 2.09 -21.31
CA TYR A 165 40.75 3.08 -21.02
C TYR A 165 39.79 2.49 -20.00
N ILE A 166 39.30 3.32 -19.08
CA ILE A 166 38.10 3.02 -18.30
C ILE A 166 36.93 3.74 -18.92
N LEU A 167 35.80 3.06 -19.07
CA LEU A 167 34.58 3.72 -19.51
C LEU A 167 33.38 3.22 -18.74
N SER A 168 32.35 4.06 -18.68
CA SER A 168 31.05 3.74 -18.14
C SER A 168 29.97 4.10 -19.14
N TYR A 169 29.04 3.20 -19.40
CA TYR A 169 27.94 3.40 -20.35
C TYR A 169 26.66 2.72 -19.86
N LEU A 170 25.51 3.17 -20.39
CA LEU A 170 24.23 2.50 -20.16
C LEU A 170 24.07 1.31 -21.10
N SER A 171 23.54 0.21 -20.56
CA SER A 171 23.10 -0.95 -21.32
C SER A 171 21.59 -1.12 -21.16
N ASN A 172 20.93 -1.78 -22.12
CA ASN A 172 19.49 -2.03 -22.14
C ASN A 172 18.66 -0.73 -21.97
N THR A 173 18.95 0.28 -22.81
CA THR A 173 18.16 1.52 -22.89
C THR A 173 16.89 1.31 -23.73
N GLU A 174 15.95 2.25 -23.69
CA GLU A 174 14.59 2.10 -24.26
C GLU A 174 14.55 2.18 -25.81
N HIS A 175 15.70 2.36 -26.46
CA HIS A 175 15.84 2.54 -27.91
C HIS A 175 16.89 1.58 -28.51
N VAL A 176 17.11 0.45 -27.86
CA VAL A 176 18.04 -0.60 -28.29
C VAL A 176 17.29 -1.63 -29.15
N ASP A 177 17.84 -2.01 -30.30
CA ASP A 177 17.30 -3.10 -31.12
C ASP A 177 17.22 -4.42 -30.34
N ASP A 178 16.24 -5.27 -30.63
CA ASP A 178 16.03 -6.56 -29.93
C ASP A 178 17.29 -7.46 -29.89
N SER A 179 18.21 -7.32 -30.86
CA SER A 179 19.49 -8.06 -30.89
C SER A 179 20.50 -7.60 -29.84
N ASP A 180 20.45 -6.32 -29.44
CA ASP A 180 21.33 -5.71 -28.45
C ASP A 180 20.66 -5.69 -27.04
N TRP A 181 19.37 -6.06 -26.93
CA TRP A 181 18.66 -6.21 -25.66
C TRP A 181 19.10 -7.49 -24.92
N ASN A 182 19.93 -7.31 -23.89
CA ASN A 182 20.51 -8.39 -23.09
C ASN A 182 20.18 -8.23 -21.60
N PRO A 183 18.92 -8.47 -21.19
CA PRO A 183 18.50 -8.35 -19.80
C PRO A 183 19.09 -9.48 -18.94
N PRO A 184 19.23 -9.29 -17.62
CA PRO A 184 19.71 -10.35 -16.74
C PRO A 184 18.83 -11.61 -16.83
N LYS A 185 19.41 -12.75 -17.23
CA LYS A 185 18.75 -14.06 -17.44
C LYS A 185 17.93 -14.62 -16.26
N ILE A 186 18.04 -13.99 -15.09
CA ILE A 186 17.39 -14.37 -13.82
C ILE A 186 16.47 -13.26 -13.28
N SER A 187 16.20 -12.23 -14.08
CA SER A 187 15.16 -11.23 -13.76
C SER A 187 13.78 -11.84 -14.01
N ALA A 188 12.87 -11.63 -13.06
CA ALA A 188 11.50 -12.12 -13.09
C ALA A 188 10.64 -11.12 -12.30
N VAL A 189 10.54 -9.91 -12.82
CA VAL A 189 9.95 -8.74 -12.13
C VAL A 189 8.56 -9.02 -11.56
N GLN A 190 7.77 -9.87 -12.23
CA GLN A 190 6.46 -10.34 -11.78
C GLN A 190 6.49 -11.03 -10.40
N LEU A 191 7.57 -11.75 -10.08
CA LEU A 191 7.73 -12.42 -8.78
C LEU A 191 8.09 -11.39 -7.69
N SER A 192 9.02 -10.49 -7.97
CA SER A 192 9.40 -9.42 -7.03
C SER A 192 8.22 -8.49 -6.72
N ALA A 193 7.49 -8.08 -7.76
CA ALA A 193 6.30 -7.25 -7.64
C ALA A 193 5.19 -7.97 -6.84
N ALA A 194 4.89 -9.24 -7.15
CA ALA A 194 3.89 -10.03 -6.41
C ALA A 194 4.28 -10.26 -4.93
N ILE A 195 5.57 -10.48 -4.63
CA ILE A 195 6.05 -10.61 -3.24
C ILE A 195 5.83 -9.30 -2.47
N THR A 196 6.23 -8.15 -3.04
CA THR A 196 6.02 -6.86 -2.35
C THR A 196 4.54 -6.49 -2.24
N ALA A 197 3.71 -6.87 -3.20
CA ALA A 197 2.26 -6.73 -3.17
C ALA A 197 1.63 -7.53 -2.02
N CYS A 198 1.92 -8.83 -1.92
CA CYS A 198 1.45 -9.65 -0.81
C CYS A 198 1.94 -9.14 0.55
N ALA A 199 3.18 -8.62 0.63
CA ALA A 199 3.69 -7.97 1.84
C ALA A 199 2.90 -6.71 2.21
N ARG A 200 2.53 -5.85 1.23
CA ARG A 200 1.67 -4.68 1.47
C ARG A 200 0.28 -5.09 1.97
N ILE A 201 -0.35 -6.09 1.35
CA ILE A 201 -1.66 -6.63 1.77
C ILE A 201 -1.58 -7.11 3.24
N TYR A 202 -0.55 -7.90 3.57
CA TYR A 202 -0.33 -8.40 4.93
C TYR A 202 -0.09 -7.28 5.95
N MET A 203 0.68 -6.25 5.58
CA MET A 203 0.96 -5.12 6.47
C MET A 203 -0.25 -4.18 6.65
N TYR A 204 -1.15 -4.09 5.67
CA TYR A 204 -2.21 -3.07 5.68
C TYR A 204 -3.20 -3.22 6.85
N LYS A 205 -3.48 -4.45 7.33
CA LYS A 205 -4.32 -4.67 8.53
C LYS A 205 -3.76 -4.01 9.80
N TYR A 206 -2.45 -3.72 9.85
CA TYR A 206 -1.82 -2.97 10.94
C TYR A 206 -1.74 -1.48 10.62
N ILE A 207 -1.37 -1.14 9.38
CA ILE A 207 -1.21 0.25 8.94
C ILE A 207 -2.55 1.01 9.05
N SER A 208 -3.65 0.37 8.66
CA SER A 208 -5.01 0.94 8.68
C SER A 208 -5.58 1.21 10.07
N ARG A 209 -4.94 0.72 11.15
CA ARG A 209 -5.40 0.96 12.52
C ARG A 209 -5.36 2.46 12.86
N PRO A 210 -6.37 2.99 13.58
CA PRO A 210 -6.36 4.38 14.04
C PRO A 210 -5.13 4.73 14.89
N ASP A 211 -4.62 3.78 15.67
CA ASP A 211 -3.49 3.95 16.60
C ASP A 211 -2.11 3.65 15.98
N CYS A 212 -1.99 3.51 14.65
CA CYS A 212 -0.71 3.28 13.99
C CYS A 212 0.04 4.60 13.72
N TYR A 213 1.03 4.95 14.54
CA TYR A 213 1.77 6.21 14.40
C TYR A 213 2.81 6.21 13.27
N TYR A 214 3.43 5.06 12.99
CA TYR A 214 4.50 4.98 11.98
C TYR A 214 4.58 3.57 11.37
N THR A 215 5.06 3.50 10.12
CA THR A 215 5.43 2.24 9.46
C THR A 215 6.61 2.46 8.50
N ASP A 216 7.48 1.46 8.40
CA ASP A 216 8.51 1.38 7.36
C ASP A 216 8.70 -0.08 6.97
N THR A 217 8.32 -0.41 5.73
CA THR A 217 8.48 -1.72 5.08
C THR A 217 7.78 -2.88 5.81
N ASP A 218 8.41 -3.43 6.84
CA ASP A 218 8.01 -4.60 7.64
C ASP A 218 7.81 -4.27 9.14
N SER A 219 7.78 -2.98 9.48
CA SER A 219 7.60 -2.47 10.86
C SER A 219 6.36 -1.60 11.03
N VAL A 220 5.78 -1.62 12.24
CA VAL A 220 4.72 -0.69 12.69
C VAL A 220 5.00 -0.20 14.11
N VAL A 221 4.61 1.05 14.39
CA VAL A 221 4.54 1.60 15.74
C VAL A 221 3.07 1.87 16.06
N LEU A 222 2.55 1.20 17.09
CA LEU A 222 1.14 1.22 17.47
C LEU A 222 0.96 1.79 18.88
N GLY A 223 -0.19 2.41 19.15
CA GLY A 223 -0.56 2.88 20.49
C GLY A 223 -1.02 1.76 21.44
N SER A 224 -1.64 0.71 20.90
CA SER A 224 -2.04 -0.48 21.63
C SER A 224 -1.25 -1.70 21.16
N PRO A 225 -0.93 -2.66 22.04
CA PRO A 225 -0.19 -3.86 21.66
C PRO A 225 -0.94 -4.70 20.60
N LEU A 226 -0.18 -5.53 19.88
CA LEU A 226 -0.74 -6.61 19.07
C LEU A 226 -1.14 -7.80 19.98
N PRO A 227 -2.07 -8.66 19.52
CA PRO A 227 -2.36 -9.92 20.20
C PRO A 227 -1.10 -10.80 20.32
N GLU A 228 -0.96 -11.55 21.42
CA GLU A 228 0.21 -12.38 21.69
C GLU A 228 0.43 -13.45 20.60
N GLU A 229 -0.64 -13.94 19.98
CA GLU A 229 -0.58 -14.89 18.88
C GLU A 229 0.08 -14.32 17.61
N GLU A 230 0.17 -13.00 17.44
CA GLU A 230 0.87 -12.36 16.31
C GLU A 230 2.33 -11.99 16.65
N ILE A 231 2.76 -12.15 17.91
CA ILE A 231 4.09 -11.76 18.40
C ILE A 231 4.98 -13.02 18.56
N SER A 232 6.15 -13.01 17.94
CA SER A 232 7.23 -13.97 18.18
C SER A 232 8.56 -13.51 17.59
N SER A 233 9.66 -13.73 18.32
CA SER A 233 11.02 -13.52 17.83
C SER A 233 11.60 -14.73 17.06
N THR A 234 10.88 -15.86 17.03
CA THR A 234 11.37 -17.15 16.52
C THR A 234 10.49 -17.79 15.44
N VAL A 235 9.23 -17.39 15.30
CA VAL A 235 8.30 -17.87 14.26
C VAL A 235 8.34 -16.95 13.04
N LEU A 236 8.54 -17.52 11.86
CA LEU A 236 8.55 -16.76 10.60
C LEU A 236 7.18 -16.10 10.33
N GLY A 237 7.18 -14.83 9.92
CA GLY A 237 5.97 -14.07 9.59
C GLY A 237 5.26 -13.40 10.78
N LYS A 238 5.64 -13.71 12.02
CA LYS A 238 5.18 -13.00 13.23
C LYS A 238 6.02 -11.76 13.53
N PHE A 239 5.46 -10.82 14.28
CA PHE A 239 6.16 -9.61 14.69
C PHE A 239 7.11 -9.89 15.86
N LYS A 240 8.34 -9.38 15.78
CA LYS A 240 9.20 -9.25 16.97
C LYS A 240 8.85 -7.94 17.68
N LEU A 241 8.56 -8.01 18.98
CA LEU A 241 8.53 -6.82 19.83
C LEU A 241 9.96 -6.28 19.93
N GLU A 242 10.20 -5.10 19.36
CA GLU A 242 11.52 -4.44 19.37
C GLU A 242 11.67 -3.52 20.59
N ASN A 243 10.71 -2.62 20.87
CA ASN A 243 10.79 -1.64 21.95
C ASN A 243 9.40 -1.30 22.52
N ASN A 244 9.34 -1.01 23.84
CA ASN A 244 8.22 -0.32 24.47
C ASN A 244 8.51 1.19 24.50
N ILE A 245 7.65 2.01 23.92
CA ILE A 245 7.90 3.44 23.66
C ILE A 245 7.10 4.32 24.63
N LYS A 246 7.79 5.25 25.29
CA LYS A 246 7.25 6.25 26.24
C LYS A 246 6.91 7.57 25.55
N LYS A 247 7.69 7.98 24.55
CA LYS A 247 7.45 9.16 23.69
C LYS A 247 8.00 8.87 22.29
N GLY A 248 7.29 9.28 21.24
CA GLY A 248 7.76 9.20 19.85
C GLY A 248 7.45 10.48 19.09
N ILE A 249 8.39 10.94 18.26
CA ILE A 249 8.24 12.09 17.35
C ILE A 249 8.57 11.60 15.94
N PHE A 250 7.58 11.64 15.03
CA PHE A 250 7.70 11.16 13.66
C PHE A 250 7.50 12.33 12.69
N LEU A 251 8.59 12.86 12.12
CA LEU A 251 8.53 14.07 11.30
C LEU A 251 8.48 13.78 9.79
N ALA A 252 9.14 12.70 9.34
CA ALA A 252 9.17 12.30 7.94
C ALA A 252 9.55 10.80 7.79
N PRO A 253 9.37 10.18 6.62
CA PRO A 253 9.83 8.82 6.37
C PRO A 253 11.33 8.65 6.68
N LYS A 254 11.65 7.67 7.55
CA LYS A 254 13.01 7.41 8.06
C LYS A 254 13.62 8.55 8.89
N SER A 255 12.80 9.46 9.42
CA SER A 255 13.19 10.58 10.29
C SER A 255 12.29 10.67 11.52
N TYR A 256 12.73 10.05 12.62
CA TYR A 256 12.01 9.97 13.89
C TYR A 256 12.93 9.84 15.12
N SER A 257 12.40 10.23 16.28
CA SER A 257 13.03 10.04 17.60
C SER A 257 12.07 9.30 18.53
N LEU A 258 12.56 8.31 19.26
CA LEU A 258 11.83 7.54 20.28
C LEU A 258 12.55 7.65 21.62
N LEU A 259 11.78 7.67 22.71
CA LEU A 259 12.21 7.43 24.07
C LEU A 259 11.56 6.13 24.54
N THR A 260 12.34 5.13 24.95
CA THR A 260 11.80 3.86 25.46
C THR A 260 11.29 3.99 26.90
N GLN A 261 10.63 2.96 27.41
CA GLN A 261 10.28 2.88 28.84
C GLN A 261 11.51 2.76 29.76
N GLU A 262 12.65 2.32 29.23
CA GLU A 262 13.95 2.23 29.91
C GLU A 262 14.76 3.54 29.78
N ASP A 263 14.10 4.62 29.32
CA ASP A 263 14.66 5.95 29.06
C ASP A 263 15.83 5.98 28.04
N GLU A 264 15.94 4.93 27.19
CA GLU A 264 16.85 4.91 26.03
C GLU A 264 16.33 5.81 24.90
N GLY A 265 17.21 6.62 24.31
CA GLY A 265 16.90 7.50 23.18
C GLY A 265 17.30 6.87 21.83
N ILE A 266 16.32 6.53 21.00
CA ILE A 266 16.54 5.95 19.65
C ILE A 266 16.28 7.03 18.59
N ILE A 267 17.28 7.33 17.77
CA ILE A 267 17.18 8.33 16.69
C ILE A 267 17.43 7.68 15.33
N LYS A 268 16.52 7.92 14.38
CA LYS A 268 16.72 7.62 12.95
C LYS A 268 16.50 8.90 12.14
N HIS A 269 17.38 9.14 11.17
CA HIS A 269 17.25 10.24 10.22
C HIS A 269 17.83 9.84 8.87
N LYS A 270 17.18 10.26 7.79
CA LYS A 270 17.58 9.92 6.42
C LYS A 270 18.50 10.99 5.83
N GLY A 271 19.71 10.58 5.45
CA GLY A 271 20.67 11.42 4.71
C GLY A 271 21.98 11.61 5.46
N HIS A 272 22.88 12.42 4.88
CA HIS A 272 24.24 12.58 5.36
C HIS A 272 24.32 13.29 6.73
N ALA A 273 23.35 14.15 7.06
CA ALA A 273 23.30 14.90 8.33
C ALA A 273 22.82 14.08 9.55
N LYS A 274 22.77 12.74 9.48
CA LYS A 274 22.27 11.88 10.56
C LYS A 274 23.02 12.07 11.90
N SER A 275 24.31 12.39 11.87
CA SER A 275 25.12 12.67 13.07
C SER A 275 24.86 14.04 13.70
N LEU A 276 24.08 14.90 13.04
CA LEU A 276 23.84 16.29 13.44
C LEU A 276 22.42 16.52 13.99
N VAL A 277 21.65 15.44 14.17
CA VAL A 277 20.31 15.49 14.76
C VAL A 277 20.29 14.72 16.07
N ASP A 278 19.76 15.37 17.10
CA ASP A 278 19.58 14.86 18.45
C ASP A 278 18.09 15.00 18.85
N LYS A 279 17.77 14.65 20.10
CA LYS A 279 16.41 14.75 20.64
C LYS A 279 15.91 16.20 20.67
N GLU A 280 16.78 17.16 21.01
CA GLU A 280 16.44 18.59 21.08
C GLU A 280 16.12 19.14 19.69
N TRP A 281 16.84 18.71 18.65
CA TRP A 281 16.53 19.02 17.27
C TRP A 281 15.13 18.52 16.90
N PHE A 282 14.79 17.26 17.18
CA PHE A 282 13.45 16.71 16.92
C PHE A 282 12.34 17.46 17.67
N GLU A 283 12.57 17.84 18.92
CA GLU A 283 11.62 18.63 19.71
C GLU A 283 11.49 20.07 19.15
N SER A 284 12.59 20.71 18.74
CA SER A 284 12.57 22.04 18.12
C SER A 284 11.84 22.06 16.76
N GLN A 285 12.01 21.01 15.94
CA GLN A 285 11.35 20.84 14.65
C GLN A 285 9.86 20.50 14.81
N TYR A 286 9.47 19.84 15.91
CA TYR A 286 8.07 19.59 16.23
C TYR A 286 7.35 20.88 16.66
N VAL A 287 8.02 21.75 17.41
CA VAL A 287 7.50 23.08 17.79
C VAL A 287 7.41 24.04 16.60
N ASP A 288 8.44 24.06 15.74
CA ASP A 288 8.46 24.85 14.53
C ASP A 288 9.22 24.11 13.43
N ILE A 289 8.44 23.57 12.50
CA ILE A 289 8.90 22.72 11.41
C ILE A 289 9.45 23.53 10.21
N SER A 290 9.32 24.85 10.24
CA SER A 290 9.96 25.74 9.26
C SER A 290 11.46 25.96 9.54
N ARG A 291 11.93 25.55 10.73
CA ARG A 291 13.34 25.67 11.14
C ARG A 291 14.27 24.95 10.16
N THR A 292 15.11 25.73 9.50
CA THR A 292 16.23 25.23 8.70
C THR A 292 17.56 25.72 9.25
N LYS A 293 18.54 24.83 9.38
CA LYS A 293 19.91 25.14 9.83
C LYS A 293 20.91 24.76 8.74
N LEU A 294 21.63 25.74 8.20
CA LEU A 294 22.77 25.45 7.32
C LEU A 294 23.90 24.83 8.15
N THR A 295 24.43 23.69 7.73
CA THR A 295 25.49 22.98 8.43
C THR A 295 26.46 22.30 7.46
N SER A 296 27.74 22.20 7.82
CA SER A 296 28.69 21.36 7.07
C SER A 296 28.45 19.89 7.41
N VAL A 297 28.56 19.02 6.42
CA VAL A 297 28.65 17.56 6.58
C VAL A 297 29.88 17.07 5.82
N GLU A 298 30.62 16.17 6.47
CA GLU A 298 31.86 15.62 5.94
C GLU A 298 31.62 14.26 5.27
N SER A 299 32.15 14.08 4.06
CA SER A 299 32.26 12.79 3.38
C SER A 299 33.72 12.38 3.33
N ASN A 300 34.11 11.41 4.16
CA ASN A 300 35.50 10.97 4.32
C ASN A 300 36.07 10.20 3.11
N PHE A 301 35.20 9.67 2.24
CA PHE A 301 35.59 8.86 1.08
C PHE A 301 34.94 9.42 -0.20
N ASN A 302 35.31 10.64 -0.60
CA ASN A 302 34.96 11.14 -1.93
C ASN A 302 36.01 10.65 -2.93
N ILE A 303 35.60 9.79 -3.86
CA ILE A 303 36.47 9.24 -4.90
C ILE A 303 36.39 10.16 -6.13
N ASP A 304 37.53 10.67 -6.54
CA ASP A 304 37.75 11.37 -7.80
C ASP A 304 38.33 10.35 -8.79
N TRP A 305 37.50 9.88 -9.73
CA TRP A 305 37.88 8.86 -10.70
C TRP A 305 38.81 9.39 -11.80
N GLU A 306 38.75 10.69 -12.11
CA GLU A 306 39.61 11.34 -13.12
C GLU A 306 41.05 11.41 -12.60
N ARG A 307 41.23 11.80 -11.33
CA ARG A 307 42.54 11.94 -10.69
C ARG A 307 42.97 10.73 -9.88
N LEU A 308 42.14 9.68 -9.84
CA LEU A 308 42.30 8.47 -9.01
C LEU A 308 42.64 8.77 -7.54
N ASN A 309 42.08 9.86 -6.98
CA ASN A 309 42.31 10.28 -5.61
C ASN A 309 41.11 10.00 -4.71
N ILE A 310 41.38 9.88 -3.41
CA ILE A 310 40.35 9.84 -2.37
C ILE A 310 40.56 11.07 -1.49
N SER A 311 39.55 11.91 -1.39
CA SER A 311 39.59 13.15 -0.62
C SER A 311 38.45 13.22 0.39
N LYS A 312 38.69 13.99 1.46
CA LYS A 312 37.63 14.41 2.38
C LYS A 312 36.90 15.58 1.75
N LYS A 313 35.59 15.45 1.53
CA LYS A 313 34.75 16.51 0.96
C LYS A 313 33.79 17.05 2.02
N GLU A 314 33.92 18.32 2.35
CA GLU A 314 32.89 19.05 3.07
C GLU A 314 31.78 19.52 2.12
N THR A 315 30.53 19.46 2.58
CA THR A 315 29.38 19.94 1.82
C THR A 315 28.40 20.62 2.77
N LEU A 316 28.07 21.88 2.46
CA LEU A 316 27.03 22.61 3.16
C LEU A 316 25.67 22.03 2.79
N VAL A 317 24.92 21.57 3.79
CA VAL A 317 23.56 21.04 3.64
C VAL A 317 22.59 21.86 4.47
N ASN A 318 21.39 22.06 3.95
CA ASN A 318 20.32 22.72 4.70
C ASN A 318 19.53 21.67 5.50
N LEU A 319 19.73 21.64 6.82
CA LEU A 319 19.11 20.68 7.73
C LEU A 319 17.72 21.17 8.17
N GLY A 320 16.68 20.44 7.79
CA GLY A 320 15.28 20.69 8.13
C GLY A 320 14.38 19.60 7.54
N ILE A 321 13.08 19.63 7.85
CA ILE A 321 12.10 18.65 7.34
C ILE A 321 11.35 19.21 6.12
N ARG A 322 11.29 18.43 5.03
CA ARG A 322 10.45 18.75 3.87
C ARG A 322 9.07 18.09 4.01
N ILE A 323 8.07 18.89 4.36
CA ILE A 323 6.65 18.51 4.46
C ILE A 323 5.99 18.55 3.06
N GLY A 324 4.74 18.09 2.93
CA GLY A 324 3.90 18.25 1.73
C GLY A 324 4.20 17.24 0.60
N ASN A 325 5.43 16.75 0.49
CA ASN A 325 5.87 15.87 -0.61
C ASN A 325 5.14 14.51 -0.76
N LYS A 326 4.35 14.09 0.24
CA LYS A 326 3.68 12.77 0.26
C LYS A 326 2.30 12.77 0.93
N ARG A 327 2.10 13.69 1.88
CA ARG A 327 0.88 13.91 2.66
C ARG A 327 0.84 15.40 3.01
N GLU A 328 -0.35 15.97 3.11
CA GLU A 328 -0.54 17.37 3.49
C GLU A 328 -0.64 17.48 5.02
N PRO A 329 0.04 18.45 5.65
CA PRO A 329 -0.08 18.71 7.08
C PRO A 329 -1.42 19.37 7.43
N VAL A 330 -2.05 18.89 8.51
CA VAL A 330 -3.27 19.46 9.08
C VAL A 330 -2.91 20.28 10.32
N TYR A 331 -3.34 21.54 10.37
CA TYR A 331 -3.07 22.44 11.48
C TYR A 331 -4.36 22.79 12.23
N ASP A 332 -4.28 22.84 13.55
CA ASP A 332 -5.28 23.44 14.44
C ASP A 332 -4.62 24.60 15.20
N ASN A 333 -5.18 25.81 15.11
CA ASN A 333 -4.61 27.02 15.72
C ASN A 333 -3.09 27.22 15.47
N ASN A 334 -2.64 26.97 14.23
CA ASN A 334 -1.23 26.96 13.78
C ASN A 334 -0.33 25.86 14.37
N LEU A 335 -0.85 24.95 15.20
CA LEU A 335 -0.13 23.75 15.67
C LEU A 335 -0.36 22.60 14.71
N TRP A 336 0.70 21.87 14.35
CA TRP A 336 0.60 20.69 13.48
C TRP A 336 0.02 19.51 14.26
N VAL A 337 -1.16 19.03 13.86
CA VAL A 337 -1.91 17.99 14.60
C VAL A 337 -1.96 16.64 13.89
N ASP A 338 -2.03 16.59 12.56
CA ASP A 338 -2.08 15.35 11.79
C ASP A 338 -1.63 15.57 10.32
N THR A 339 -1.76 14.55 9.46
CA THR A 339 -1.58 14.66 8.02
C THR A 339 -2.68 13.94 7.25
N VAL A 340 -3.13 14.50 6.13
CA VAL A 340 -4.07 13.84 5.20
C VAL A 340 -3.35 13.35 3.93
N PRO A 341 -3.86 12.33 3.22
CA PRO A 341 -3.33 11.94 1.92
C PRO A 341 -3.43 13.08 0.91
N LEU A 342 -2.52 13.09 -0.07
CA LEU A 342 -2.70 13.91 -1.27
C LEU A 342 -3.86 13.36 -2.11
N ASP A 343 -4.68 14.24 -2.69
CA ASP A 343 -5.72 13.85 -3.64
C ASP A 343 -5.19 13.97 -5.08
N VAL A 344 -5.19 12.86 -5.82
CA VAL A 344 -4.66 12.78 -7.19
C VAL A 344 -5.80 12.61 -8.18
N THR A 345 -5.74 13.34 -9.29
CA THR A 345 -6.58 13.07 -10.47
C THR A 345 -5.66 12.93 -11.69
N ASN A 346 -5.45 11.70 -12.18
CA ASN A 346 -4.63 11.41 -13.35
C ASN A 346 -5.10 10.15 -14.08
N PHE A 347 -5.74 10.32 -15.24
CA PHE A 347 -6.31 9.23 -16.03
C PHE A 347 -5.29 8.51 -16.95
N GLY A 348 -4.01 8.90 -16.94
CA GLY A 348 -2.95 8.18 -17.66
C GLY A 348 -3.12 8.10 -19.18
N GLY A 349 -3.85 9.03 -19.82
CA GLY A 349 -4.18 8.97 -21.24
C GLY A 349 -5.37 8.07 -21.60
N GLN A 350 -6.03 7.49 -20.59
CA GLN A 350 -7.20 6.60 -20.74
C GLN A 350 -8.54 7.37 -20.63
N GLU A 351 -8.55 8.71 -20.69
CA GLU A 351 -9.74 9.55 -20.41
C GLU A 351 -10.96 9.14 -21.23
N ASN A 352 -10.77 8.96 -22.55
CA ASN A 352 -11.86 8.59 -23.46
C ASN A 352 -12.39 7.18 -23.19
N ARG A 353 -11.48 6.25 -22.85
CA ARG A 353 -11.79 4.85 -22.55
C ARG A 353 -12.60 4.72 -21.26
N ILE A 354 -12.13 5.40 -20.20
CA ILE A 354 -12.79 5.44 -18.89
C ILE A 354 -14.17 6.08 -19.02
N ARG A 355 -14.29 7.25 -19.67
CA ARG A 355 -15.57 7.93 -19.90
C ARG A 355 -16.57 7.06 -20.66
N ALA A 356 -16.13 6.37 -21.72
CA ALA A 356 -17.00 5.49 -22.50
C ALA A 356 -17.55 4.34 -21.64
N TYR A 357 -16.70 3.73 -20.81
CA TYR A 357 -17.12 2.66 -19.90
C TYR A 357 -18.03 3.18 -18.76
N GLU A 358 -17.74 4.34 -18.18
CA GLU A 358 -18.58 4.97 -17.16
C GLU A 358 -19.98 5.30 -17.69
N VAL A 359 -20.08 5.85 -18.91
CA VAL A 359 -21.37 6.12 -19.58
C VAL A 359 -22.16 4.82 -19.77
N MET A 360 -21.54 3.77 -20.29
CA MET A 360 -22.17 2.45 -20.48
C MET A 360 -22.68 1.87 -19.14
N ARG A 361 -21.84 1.90 -18.09
CA ARG A 361 -22.19 1.43 -16.75
C ARG A 361 -23.33 2.23 -16.13
N LEU A 362 -23.38 3.55 -16.36
CA LEU A 362 -24.47 4.41 -15.88
C LEU A 362 -25.78 4.14 -16.61
N GLN A 363 -25.73 3.83 -17.91
CA GLN A 363 -26.91 3.40 -18.69
C GLN A 363 -27.49 2.10 -18.14
N GLU A 364 -26.67 1.06 -17.97
CA GLU A 364 -27.11 -0.21 -17.36
C GLU A 364 -27.70 -0.04 -15.95
N LEU A 365 -27.09 0.81 -15.12
CA LEU A 365 -27.60 1.10 -13.78
C LEU A 365 -28.93 1.83 -13.82
N ASN A 366 -29.12 2.75 -14.77
CA ASN A 366 -30.37 3.47 -14.96
C ASN A 366 -31.49 2.51 -15.42
N GLU A 367 -31.21 1.59 -16.35
CA GLU A 367 -32.16 0.56 -16.78
C GLU A 367 -32.60 -0.34 -15.62
N LYS A 368 -31.65 -0.82 -14.80
CA LYS A 368 -31.94 -1.61 -13.59
C LYS A 368 -32.78 -0.83 -12.57
N ASN A 369 -32.52 0.48 -12.42
CA ASN A 369 -33.33 1.35 -11.54
C ASN A 369 -34.75 1.55 -12.08
N ILE A 370 -34.93 1.73 -13.39
CA ILE A 370 -36.24 1.82 -14.04
C ILE A 370 -37.03 0.52 -13.84
N GLU A 371 -36.39 -0.65 -14.01
CA GLU A 371 -37.03 -1.95 -13.78
C GLU A 371 -37.45 -2.14 -12.30
N HIS A 372 -36.60 -1.70 -11.36
CA HIS A 372 -36.89 -1.74 -9.93
C HIS A 372 -38.04 -0.80 -9.52
N LEU A 373 -38.08 0.41 -10.09
CA LEU A 373 -39.20 1.34 -9.89
C LEU A 373 -40.50 0.74 -10.44
N ALA A 374 -40.49 0.19 -11.65
CA ALA A 374 -41.65 -0.47 -12.24
C ALA A 374 -42.15 -1.68 -11.42
N LYS A 375 -41.26 -2.42 -10.74
CA LYS A 375 -41.63 -3.47 -9.79
C LYS A 375 -42.33 -2.89 -8.55
N LYS A 376 -41.80 -1.78 -7.98
CA LYS A 376 -42.44 -1.09 -6.86
C LYS A 376 -43.79 -0.48 -7.21
N ASP A 377 -43.95 0.08 -8.40
CA ASP A 377 -45.23 0.64 -8.84
C ASP A 377 -46.32 -0.45 -8.96
N ARG A 378 -45.95 -1.66 -9.43
CA ARG A 378 -46.84 -2.83 -9.43
C ARG A 378 -47.20 -3.28 -8.01
N GLU A 379 -46.23 -3.28 -7.09
CA GLU A 379 -46.46 -3.61 -5.67
C GLU A 379 -47.39 -2.59 -4.99
N ILE A 380 -47.17 -1.29 -5.25
CA ILE A 380 -48.04 -0.20 -4.76
C ILE A 380 -49.46 -0.33 -5.34
N ALA A 381 -49.60 -0.67 -6.62
CA ALA A 381 -50.91 -0.89 -7.25
C ALA A 381 -51.66 -2.09 -6.61
N TYR A 382 -50.94 -3.20 -6.34
CA TYR A 382 -51.49 -4.36 -5.65
C TYR A 382 -51.88 -4.05 -4.19
N LEU A 383 -51.06 -3.28 -3.46
CA LEU A 383 -51.37 -2.86 -2.10
C LEU A 383 -52.58 -1.91 -2.06
N LYS A 384 -52.74 -1.01 -3.05
CA LYS A 384 -53.92 -0.17 -3.20
C LYS A 384 -55.18 -0.99 -3.44
N SER A 385 -55.19 -1.91 -4.42
CA SER A 385 -56.38 -2.73 -4.68
C SER A 385 -56.76 -3.62 -3.49
N LYS A 386 -55.79 -4.07 -2.71
CA LYS A 386 -56.02 -4.80 -1.45
C LYS A 386 -56.55 -3.92 -0.32
N LEU A 387 -56.12 -2.65 -0.24
CA LEU A 387 -56.69 -1.66 0.68
C LEU A 387 -58.13 -1.33 0.31
N ASP A 388 -58.40 -1.16 -0.99
CA ASP A 388 -59.74 -0.90 -1.52
C ASP A 388 -60.67 -2.10 -1.31
N SER A 389 -60.18 -3.35 -1.39
CA SER A 389 -61.01 -4.52 -1.06
C SER A 389 -61.31 -4.62 0.44
N LEU A 390 -60.39 -4.21 1.31
CA LEU A 390 -60.62 -4.16 2.77
C LEU A 390 -61.56 -3.02 3.19
N ASN A 391 -61.52 -1.88 2.50
CA ASN A 391 -62.45 -0.76 2.73
C ASN A 391 -63.86 -1.02 2.18
N ASN A 392 -64.03 -2.02 1.31
CA ASN A 392 -65.33 -2.40 0.72
C ASN A 392 -65.95 -3.67 1.35
N GLU A 393 -65.41 -4.21 2.45
CA GLU A 393 -66.13 -5.22 3.24
C GLU A 393 -67.31 -4.58 4.00
N PRO A 394 -68.57 -5.06 3.82
CA PRO A 394 -69.74 -4.43 4.42
C PRO A 394 -69.86 -4.71 5.92
N TYR A 395 -70.25 -3.68 6.66
CA TYR A 395 -70.36 -3.67 8.12
C TYR A 395 -71.70 -4.29 8.61
N GLN A 396 -71.85 -5.61 8.55
CA GLN A 396 -72.92 -6.40 9.20
C GLN A 396 -72.36 -7.76 9.67
N ASP A 397 -72.60 -8.32 10.86
CA ASP A 397 -73.50 -7.93 11.96
C ASP A 397 -72.85 -8.17 13.34
N LYS A 398 -73.15 -7.30 14.32
CA LYS A 398 -73.02 -7.60 15.76
C LYS A 398 -74.18 -7.00 16.56
N ALA A 399 -75.38 -7.56 16.37
CA ALA A 399 -76.50 -7.34 17.29
C ALA A 399 -77.39 -8.60 17.43
N ASN A 400 -77.38 -9.17 18.64
CA ASN A 400 -78.44 -9.99 19.23
C ASN A 400 -78.95 -11.26 18.50
N LEU A 401 -78.46 -12.41 18.96
CA LEU A 401 -79.36 -13.51 19.35
C LEU A 401 -78.77 -14.24 20.57
N GLY A 402 -79.36 -13.99 21.73
CA GLY A 402 -79.04 -14.68 22.98
C GLY A 402 -80.16 -15.64 23.40
N LYS A 403 -79.77 -16.72 24.11
CA LYS A 403 -80.60 -17.80 24.69
C LYS A 403 -81.11 -18.80 23.63
N SER A 404 -80.65 -20.05 23.60
CA SER A 404 -80.72 -21.01 24.72
C SER A 404 -79.53 -21.99 24.86
N GLN A 405 -79.38 -22.51 26.09
CA GLN A 405 -78.63 -23.66 26.65
C GLN A 405 -78.31 -24.86 25.71
N SER A 406 -77.30 -25.73 25.93
CA SER A 406 -76.42 -26.01 27.12
C SER A 406 -75.19 -26.90 26.80
N HIS A 407 -74.13 -26.80 27.64
CA HIS A 407 -73.02 -27.79 27.86
C HIS A 407 -72.04 -28.07 26.68
N SER A 408 -70.72 -28.32 26.87
CA SER A 408 -69.85 -28.40 28.08
C SER A 408 -68.34 -28.38 27.71
N ALA A 409 -67.48 -27.77 28.55
CA ALA A 409 -66.00 -27.99 28.69
C ALA A 409 -65.10 -27.74 27.44
N GLN A 410 -63.81 -27.34 27.50
CA GLN A 410 -62.83 -27.26 28.59
C GLN A 410 -61.72 -26.20 28.26
N LYS A 411 -60.87 -25.82 29.23
CA LYS A 411 -59.66 -24.94 29.07
C LYS A 411 -58.61 -25.67 28.20
N ALA A 412 -57.58 -25.08 27.56
CA ALA A 412 -56.56 -24.09 27.97
C ALA A 412 -55.61 -23.82 26.77
N ASP A 413 -54.67 -22.87 26.70
CA ASP A 413 -54.43 -21.55 27.34
C ASP A 413 -53.33 -20.79 26.50
N ASP A 414 -53.18 -19.48 26.71
CA ASP A 414 -52.14 -18.54 26.21
C ASP A 414 -51.67 -17.73 27.47
N PRO A 415 -50.48 -17.06 27.63
CA PRO A 415 -49.80 -16.27 26.60
C PRO A 415 -48.25 -16.09 26.71
N LYS A 416 -47.66 -15.30 25.79
CA LYS A 416 -46.97 -14.01 26.10
C LYS A 416 -46.21 -13.41 24.91
N LYS A 417 -46.60 -12.19 24.50
CA LYS A 417 -45.71 -11.22 23.83
C LYS A 417 -45.47 -10.03 24.77
N HIS A 418 -44.21 -9.67 25.01
CA HIS A 418 -43.86 -8.45 25.75
C HIS A 418 -43.70 -7.27 24.77
N THR A 419 -44.41 -6.18 25.05
CA THR A 419 -44.22 -4.87 24.40
C THR A 419 -43.31 -4.00 25.27
N TYR A 420 -42.34 -3.31 24.64
CA TYR A 420 -41.57 -2.25 25.30
C TYR A 420 -42.10 -0.88 24.88
N LYS A 421 -42.39 -0.02 25.86
CA LYS A 421 -42.77 1.39 25.67
C LYS A 421 -41.57 2.32 25.93
N HIS A 422 -41.46 3.37 25.13
CA HIS A 422 -40.55 4.50 25.40
C HIS A 422 -40.91 5.24 26.71
N LYS A 423 -39.90 5.83 27.35
CA LYS A 423 -40.01 6.94 28.34
C LYS A 423 -39.08 8.09 27.94
N PRO A 424 -39.50 9.37 28.10
CA PRO A 424 -38.66 10.55 27.87
C PRO A 424 -37.96 11.07 29.16
N LYS A 425 -37.12 12.10 28.98
CA LYS A 425 -36.13 12.67 29.93
C LYS A 425 -36.74 13.46 31.12
N GLY A 426 -35.99 13.57 32.24
CA GLY A 426 -36.32 14.47 33.36
C GLY A 426 -35.23 14.75 34.41
N LYS A 427 -34.54 15.89 34.27
CA LYS A 427 -33.89 16.81 35.26
C LYS A 427 -33.26 16.32 36.62
N LYS A 428 -31.95 16.62 36.74
CA LYS A 428 -31.19 17.36 37.82
C LYS A 428 -31.42 17.11 39.34
N LYS A 429 -30.32 16.69 40.02
CA LYS A 429 -29.68 17.19 41.29
C LYS A 429 -30.47 17.19 42.62
N PRO A 430 -29.80 17.29 43.80
CA PRO A 430 -28.40 16.94 44.14
C PRO A 430 -28.29 16.02 45.39
N GLY A 431 -27.08 15.53 45.66
CA GLY A 431 -26.63 14.88 46.88
C GLY A 431 -25.11 14.79 46.86
#